data_AF-A0A925Y1M3-F1
#
_entry.id   AF-A0A925Y1M3-F1
#
_cell.length_a   1.000
_cell.length_b   1.000
_cell.length_c   1.000
_cell.angle_alpha   90.00
_cell.angle_beta   90.00
_cell.angle_gamma   90.00
#
_symmetry.space_group_name_H-M   'P 1'
#
loop_
_entity.id
_entity.type
_entity.pdbx_description
1 polymer ?
#
loop_
_entity_poly.entity_id
_entity_poly.type
_entity_poly.pdbx_seq_one_letter_code
_entity_poly.pdbx_strand_id
1 'polypeptide(L)'
;MAWRIDEAVVRGEIDNTVEGRTTGRIWLLGKEEPLSLSLVGDCWRDLAGTRLRFENPLPKSHSDSGHLSLNQSGIVGDMTASRRNKVPTVSEKELQQLYQNQSEIPFEWRNTLYLEWFSEINGRVVIETSSYVLEIFPHEWKMDEDAEEAQKLANLNAMRDFMAQVIRRQEPQKNESAGAEEMDEFAWEERLKESDRLTDAYQEVLEKYMEDSDSEQKEAFVMGWDGLLDALAERDEAGDTEISGRYPEEESEVSGFQELDDLENEDACYLESDAELRDGEEDHPLQIQAQELAMRAMDVLPRDALPGTPAYELVSNLLQVSGKLAGALNDRSGGYEPETGYVLAVLKRCLNWLNDAVGLCQELMIAESDADQLAALAHLRSSAFAIRDEITEMRRGLK
;
A
#
# COMPACT_ATOMS: atom_id res chain seq x y z
N MET A 1 -7.37 0.54 1.66
CA MET A 1 -7.64 -0.13 0.39
C MET A 1 -8.85 0.48 -0.30
N ALA A 2 -8.87 0.49 -1.63
CA ALA A 2 -9.97 0.99 -2.45
C ALA A 2 -10.63 -0.12 -3.28
N TRP A 3 -11.96 -0.09 -3.42
CA TRP A 3 -12.68 -0.91 -4.40
C TRP A 3 -12.49 -0.30 -5.79
N ARG A 4 -11.66 -0.92 -6.64
CA ARG A 4 -11.52 -0.57 -8.05
C ARG A 4 -12.51 -1.38 -8.88
N ILE A 5 -13.46 -0.72 -9.53
CA ILE A 5 -14.59 -1.38 -10.21
C ILE A 5 -14.69 -1.07 -11.71
N ASP A 6 -13.73 -0.35 -12.27
CA ASP A 6 -13.70 0.12 -13.65
C ASP A 6 -13.82 -1.01 -14.68
N GLU A 7 -13.22 -2.17 -14.47
CA GLU A 7 -13.37 -3.29 -15.42
C GLU A 7 -14.80 -3.86 -15.45
N ALA A 8 -15.50 -3.87 -14.31
CA ALA A 8 -16.81 -4.49 -14.15
C ALA A 8 -17.98 -3.58 -14.57
N VAL A 9 -17.76 -2.28 -14.64
CA VAL A 9 -18.78 -1.32 -15.09
C VAL A 9 -19.16 -1.60 -16.54
N VAL A 10 -20.47 -1.64 -16.79
CA VAL A 10 -21.06 -1.67 -18.14
C VAL A 10 -21.34 -0.24 -18.60
N ARG A 11 -21.97 0.56 -17.74
CA ARG A 11 -22.30 1.97 -17.99
C ARG A 11 -22.62 2.67 -16.68
N GLY A 12 -22.65 4.00 -16.69
CA GLY A 12 -23.10 4.78 -15.56
C GLY A 12 -23.59 6.17 -15.93
N GLU A 13 -24.26 6.77 -14.96
CA GLU A 13 -24.80 8.12 -14.99
C GLU A 13 -24.44 8.80 -13.67
N ILE A 14 -23.84 9.97 -13.73
CA ILE A 14 -23.57 10.85 -12.57
C ILE A 14 -24.30 12.16 -12.83
N ASP A 15 -24.93 12.68 -11.80
CA ASP A 15 -25.68 13.93 -11.81
C ASP A 15 -25.20 14.80 -10.65
N ASN A 16 -24.51 15.89 -11.01
CA ASN A 16 -24.12 16.95 -10.08
C ASN A 16 -24.73 18.30 -10.51
N THR A 17 -25.97 18.30 -11.04
CA THR A 17 -26.67 19.55 -11.40
C THR A 17 -27.21 20.33 -10.19
N VAL A 18 -27.11 19.77 -8.98
CA VAL A 18 -27.46 20.43 -7.72
C VAL A 18 -26.19 20.63 -6.89
N GLU A 19 -25.85 21.88 -6.60
CA GLU A 19 -24.69 22.22 -5.75
C GLU A 19 -24.72 21.50 -4.40
N GLY A 20 -23.56 21.03 -3.96
CA GLY A 20 -23.33 20.25 -2.75
C GLY A 20 -23.83 18.81 -2.80
N ARG A 21 -24.35 18.33 -3.94
CA ARG A 21 -24.96 17.00 -4.05
C ARG A 21 -24.63 16.32 -5.37
N THR A 22 -24.07 15.12 -5.25
CA THR A 22 -23.83 14.24 -6.39
C THR A 22 -24.66 12.97 -6.27
N THR A 23 -25.44 12.65 -7.29
CA THR A 23 -26.22 11.41 -7.37
C THR A 23 -25.85 10.63 -8.61
N GLY A 24 -26.22 9.35 -8.68
CA GLY A 24 -25.85 8.56 -9.85
C GLY A 24 -26.35 7.14 -9.83
N ARG A 25 -26.17 6.47 -10.97
CA ARG A 25 -26.45 5.05 -11.13
C ARG A 25 -25.35 4.40 -11.94
N ILE A 26 -24.85 3.26 -11.45
CA ILE A 26 -23.77 2.52 -12.11
C ILE A 26 -24.21 1.07 -12.29
N TRP A 27 -24.17 0.57 -13.53
CA TRP A 27 -24.51 -0.80 -13.86
C TRP A 27 -23.23 -1.62 -13.94
N LEU A 28 -23.16 -2.68 -13.14
CA LEU A 28 -22.04 -3.62 -13.13
C LEU A 28 -22.41 -4.92 -13.86
N LEU A 29 -21.45 -5.49 -14.55
CA LEU A 29 -21.57 -6.80 -15.17
C LEU A 29 -21.78 -7.85 -14.08
N GLY A 30 -22.84 -8.67 -14.22
CA GLY A 30 -23.19 -9.69 -13.23
C GLY A 30 -24.12 -9.22 -12.11
N LYS A 31 -24.53 -7.94 -12.06
CA LYS A 31 -25.61 -7.46 -11.18
C LYS A 31 -26.85 -7.06 -11.98
N GLU A 32 -28.02 -7.49 -11.52
CA GLU A 32 -29.31 -7.10 -12.14
C GLU A 32 -29.69 -5.65 -11.83
N GLU A 33 -29.45 -5.22 -10.58
CA GLU A 33 -29.75 -3.87 -10.12
C GLU A 33 -28.51 -2.97 -10.15
N PRO A 34 -28.63 -1.71 -10.57
CA PRO A 34 -27.51 -0.77 -10.55
C PRO A 34 -27.17 -0.34 -9.11
N LEU A 35 -25.90 0.00 -8.91
CA LEU A 35 -25.51 0.80 -7.75
C LEU A 35 -26.20 2.16 -7.83
N SER A 36 -26.78 2.62 -6.73
CA SER A 36 -27.42 3.92 -6.59
C SER A 36 -26.59 4.81 -5.67
N LEU A 37 -26.10 5.93 -6.20
CA LEU A 37 -25.24 6.88 -5.51
C LEU A 37 -26.07 8.05 -4.95
N SER A 38 -25.85 8.36 -3.68
CA SER A 38 -26.35 9.56 -3.02
C SER A 38 -25.23 10.13 -2.15
N LEU A 39 -24.46 11.03 -2.73
CA LEU A 39 -23.22 11.56 -2.15
C LEU A 39 -23.36 13.04 -1.79
N VAL A 40 -22.67 13.44 -0.73
CA VAL A 40 -22.52 14.84 -0.31
C VAL A 40 -21.22 15.39 -0.91
N GLY A 41 -21.29 16.58 -1.51
CA GLY A 41 -20.19 17.23 -2.21
C GLY A 41 -20.39 17.29 -3.73
N ASP A 42 -19.50 18.04 -4.39
CA ASP A 42 -19.55 18.32 -5.82
C ASP A 42 -18.39 17.66 -6.58
N CYS A 43 -18.61 17.43 -7.87
CA CYS A 43 -17.54 17.04 -8.77
C CYS A 43 -16.60 18.24 -9.05
N TRP A 44 -15.44 17.98 -9.65
CA TRP A 44 -14.57 19.06 -10.10
C TRP A 44 -15.20 19.86 -11.24
N ARG A 45 -14.67 21.05 -11.50
CA ARG A 45 -15.24 22.07 -12.39
C ARG A 45 -15.66 21.57 -13.78
N ASP A 46 -15.03 20.53 -14.32
CA ASP A 46 -15.41 19.95 -15.61
C ASP A 46 -16.73 19.16 -15.58
N LEU A 47 -17.07 18.56 -14.44
CA LEU A 47 -18.29 17.79 -14.19
C LEU A 47 -19.28 18.48 -13.23
N ALA A 48 -18.83 19.52 -12.53
CA ALA A 48 -19.66 20.33 -11.65
C ALA A 48 -20.83 20.95 -12.42
N GLY A 49 -22.05 20.84 -11.91
CA GLY A 49 -23.22 21.44 -12.54
C GLY A 49 -23.72 20.75 -13.79
N THR A 50 -23.26 19.54 -14.10
CA THR A 50 -23.74 18.80 -15.27
C THR A 50 -24.06 17.34 -14.93
N ARG A 51 -24.62 16.65 -15.92
CA ARG A 51 -24.72 15.19 -15.94
C ARG A 51 -23.61 14.62 -16.78
N LEU A 52 -23.05 13.51 -16.31
CA LEU A 52 -22.13 12.66 -17.05
C LEU A 52 -22.82 11.33 -17.33
N ARG A 53 -22.75 10.87 -18.57
CA ARG A 53 -23.03 9.49 -18.93
C ARG A 53 -21.76 8.85 -19.45
N PHE A 54 -21.49 7.61 -19.05
CA PHE A 54 -20.34 6.86 -19.53
C PHE A 54 -20.71 5.41 -19.84
N GLU A 55 -19.99 4.82 -20.79
CA GLU A 55 -20.17 3.43 -21.21
C GLU A 55 -18.81 2.76 -21.40
N ASN A 56 -18.68 1.55 -20.85
CA ASN A 56 -17.50 0.73 -21.01
C ASN A 56 -17.64 -0.12 -22.29
N PRO A 57 -16.76 0.03 -23.29
CA PRO A 57 -16.85 -0.74 -24.52
C PRO A 57 -16.56 -2.25 -24.33
N LEU A 58 -15.81 -2.63 -23.27
CA LEU A 58 -15.35 -4.00 -23.04
C LEU A 58 -15.44 -4.36 -21.54
N PRO A 59 -16.66 -4.51 -20.98
CA PRO A 59 -16.83 -4.89 -19.58
C PRO A 59 -16.34 -6.31 -19.34
N LYS A 60 -15.59 -6.51 -18.25
CA LYS A 60 -15.07 -7.81 -17.81
C LYS A 60 -15.63 -8.17 -16.45
N SER A 61 -15.79 -9.47 -16.19
CA SER A 61 -16.23 -9.93 -14.86
C SER A 61 -15.07 -9.83 -13.89
N HIS A 62 -15.21 -9.02 -12.84
CA HIS A 62 -14.26 -8.94 -11.73
C HIS A 62 -14.85 -9.65 -10.51
N SER A 63 -14.11 -10.56 -9.87
CA SER A 63 -14.58 -11.44 -8.77
C SER A 63 -15.19 -10.65 -7.62
N ASP A 64 -14.64 -9.48 -7.33
CA ASP A 64 -14.95 -8.72 -6.12
C ASP A 64 -16.19 -7.82 -6.26
N SER A 65 -16.66 -7.61 -7.51
CA SER A 65 -17.82 -6.77 -7.81
C SER A 65 -19.11 -7.23 -7.09
N GLY A 66 -19.20 -8.51 -6.70
CA GLY A 66 -20.35 -9.08 -5.98
C GLY A 66 -20.62 -8.45 -4.61
N HIS A 67 -19.57 -8.02 -3.89
CA HIS A 67 -19.66 -7.58 -2.48
C HIS A 67 -20.05 -6.11 -2.29
N LEU A 68 -20.15 -5.32 -3.37
CA LEU A 68 -20.60 -3.92 -3.27
C LEU A 68 -22.08 -3.83 -2.89
N SER A 69 -22.38 -2.98 -1.90
CA SER A 69 -23.74 -2.60 -1.55
C SER A 69 -24.39 -1.89 -2.74
N LEU A 70 -25.66 -2.18 -3.02
CA LEU A 70 -26.40 -1.48 -4.08
C LEU A 70 -26.63 0.00 -3.74
N ASN A 71 -26.78 0.32 -2.45
CA ASN A 71 -26.96 1.70 -2.01
C ASN A 71 -25.62 2.25 -1.53
N GLN A 72 -25.15 3.29 -2.22
CA GLN A 72 -23.90 3.99 -1.96
C GLN A 72 -24.23 5.38 -1.42
N SER A 73 -24.24 5.50 -0.09
CA SER A 73 -24.34 6.77 0.63
C SER A 73 -22.97 7.15 1.15
N GLY A 74 -22.60 8.43 1.06
CA GLY A 74 -21.27 8.85 1.46
C GLY A 74 -20.88 10.25 1.01
N ILE A 75 -19.58 10.47 0.91
CA ILE A 75 -18.97 11.76 0.55
C ILE A 75 -18.26 11.62 -0.80
N VAL A 76 -18.35 12.67 -1.61
CA VAL A 76 -17.61 12.77 -2.88
C VAL A 76 -16.11 12.88 -2.60
N GLY A 77 -15.31 12.05 -3.28
CA GLY A 77 -13.87 12.23 -3.40
C GLY A 77 -13.54 12.95 -4.70
N ASP A 78 -12.40 12.67 -5.32
CA ASP A 78 -12.09 13.29 -6.60
C ASP A 78 -12.99 12.75 -7.72
N MET A 79 -13.73 13.63 -8.40
CA MET A 79 -14.59 13.27 -9.53
C MET A 79 -14.34 14.22 -10.70
N THR A 80 -13.67 13.73 -11.75
CA THR A 80 -13.33 14.51 -12.95
C THR A 80 -13.23 13.60 -14.18
N ALA A 81 -13.50 14.16 -15.36
CA ALA A 81 -13.24 13.55 -16.66
C ALA A 81 -12.01 14.16 -17.37
N SER A 82 -11.28 15.04 -16.68
CA SER A 82 -10.20 15.84 -17.25
C SER A 82 -8.81 15.53 -16.69
N ARG A 83 -8.68 14.51 -15.82
CA ARG A 83 -7.39 14.06 -15.28
C ARG A 83 -6.50 13.57 -16.42
N ARG A 84 -5.28 14.10 -16.52
CA ARG A 84 -4.32 13.70 -17.55
C ARG A 84 -3.41 12.62 -17.01
N ASN A 85 -3.48 11.43 -17.60
CA ASN A 85 -2.56 10.33 -17.28
C ASN A 85 -1.74 9.94 -18.51
N LYS A 86 -0.55 9.40 -18.28
CA LYS A 86 0.27 8.75 -19.30
C LYS A 86 -0.28 7.34 -19.55
N VAL A 87 -0.83 7.11 -20.73
CA VAL A 87 -1.36 5.81 -21.13
C VAL A 87 -0.37 5.14 -22.07
N PRO A 88 0.12 3.92 -21.76
CA PRO A 88 0.96 3.16 -22.68
C PRO A 88 0.25 2.94 -24.03
N THR A 89 0.96 3.15 -25.13
CA THR A 89 0.44 2.96 -26.50
C THR A 89 0.59 1.53 -27.01
N VAL A 90 1.26 0.69 -26.23
CA VAL A 90 1.60 -0.70 -26.55
C VAL A 90 0.67 -1.67 -25.84
N SER A 91 0.53 -2.89 -26.37
CA SER A 91 -0.23 -3.93 -25.69
C SER A 91 0.44 -4.34 -24.37
N GLU A 92 -0.32 -4.91 -23.42
CA GLU A 92 0.23 -5.39 -22.13
C GLU A 92 1.43 -6.34 -22.31
N LYS A 93 1.40 -7.18 -23.36
CA LYS A 93 2.50 -8.11 -23.68
C LYS A 93 3.75 -7.39 -24.16
N GLU A 94 3.60 -6.34 -24.95
CA GLU A 94 4.72 -5.52 -25.43
C GLU A 94 5.25 -4.61 -24.32
N LEU A 95 4.36 -4.09 -23.48
CA LEU A 95 4.71 -3.34 -22.27
C LEU A 95 5.63 -4.18 -21.37
N GLN A 96 5.27 -5.45 -21.15
CA GLN A 96 6.08 -6.39 -20.36
C GLN A 96 7.48 -6.59 -20.98
N GLN A 97 7.57 -6.75 -22.30
CA GLN A 97 8.86 -6.87 -22.98
C GLN A 97 9.71 -5.60 -22.85
N LEU A 98 9.11 -4.42 -22.91
CA LEU A 98 9.80 -3.15 -22.76
C LEU A 98 10.32 -2.95 -21.32
N TYR A 99 9.52 -3.31 -20.32
CA TYR A 99 9.95 -3.33 -18.91
C TYR A 99 11.13 -4.28 -18.71
N GLN A 100 11.03 -5.51 -19.21
CA GLN A 100 12.11 -6.51 -19.10
C GLN A 100 13.40 -6.05 -19.75
N ASN A 101 13.30 -5.32 -20.86
CA ASN A 101 14.44 -4.79 -21.60
C ASN A 101 14.90 -3.41 -21.09
N GLN A 102 14.34 -2.91 -19.98
CA GLN A 102 14.60 -1.56 -19.42
C GLN A 102 14.54 -0.46 -20.49
N SER A 103 13.63 -0.62 -21.45
CA SER A 103 13.47 0.27 -22.59
C SER A 103 12.38 1.30 -22.31
N GLU A 104 12.49 2.49 -22.92
CA GLU A 104 11.46 3.52 -22.78
C GLU A 104 10.10 3.02 -23.26
N ILE A 105 9.08 3.17 -22.42
CA ILE A 105 7.71 2.77 -22.73
C ILE A 105 7.05 3.91 -23.50
N PRO A 106 6.64 3.70 -24.77
CA PRO A 106 5.94 4.71 -25.53
C PRO A 106 4.56 4.97 -24.92
N PHE A 107 4.32 6.21 -24.47
CA PHE A 107 3.07 6.64 -23.87
C PHE A 107 2.45 7.81 -24.64
N GLU A 108 1.15 7.99 -24.46
CA GLU A 108 0.42 9.18 -24.88
C GLU A 108 -0.35 9.77 -23.70
N TRP A 109 -0.50 11.10 -23.70
CA TRP A 109 -1.31 11.79 -22.70
C TRP A 109 -2.79 11.69 -23.11
N ARG A 110 -3.61 11.12 -22.22
CA ARG A 110 -5.06 11.04 -22.42
C ARG A 110 -5.80 11.56 -21.20
N ASN A 111 -6.99 12.10 -21.46
CA ASN A 111 -7.93 12.40 -20.39
C ASN A 111 -8.51 11.08 -19.87
N THR A 112 -8.58 10.97 -18.55
CA THR A 112 -9.02 9.80 -17.81
C THR A 112 -10.24 10.22 -17.00
N LEU A 113 -11.29 9.40 -17.06
CA LEU A 113 -12.39 9.48 -16.12
C LEU A 113 -11.90 8.94 -14.77
N TYR A 114 -11.91 9.81 -13.76
CA TYR A 114 -11.61 9.48 -12.38
C TYR A 114 -12.83 9.80 -11.53
N LEU A 115 -13.44 8.78 -10.94
CA LEU A 115 -14.56 8.93 -10.00
C LEU A 115 -14.21 8.22 -8.70
N GLU A 116 -14.12 8.99 -7.62
CA GLU A 116 -13.86 8.49 -6.28
C GLU A 116 -14.94 8.95 -5.32
N TRP A 117 -15.37 8.06 -4.44
CA TRP A 117 -16.22 8.39 -3.31
C TRP A 117 -15.93 7.53 -2.11
N PHE A 118 -16.32 8.03 -0.94
CA PHE A 118 -16.17 7.37 0.34
C PHE A 118 -17.54 6.89 0.81
N SER A 119 -17.82 5.62 0.58
CA SER A 119 -19.05 4.93 0.99
C SER A 119 -19.02 4.62 2.48
N GLU A 120 -20.12 4.90 3.18
CA GLU A 120 -20.27 4.56 4.60
C GLU A 120 -20.17 3.05 4.86
N ILE A 121 -20.55 2.23 3.88
CA ILE A 121 -20.60 0.76 4.01
C ILE A 121 -19.36 0.12 3.40
N ASN A 122 -18.99 0.52 2.18
CA ASN A 122 -17.92 -0.13 1.44
C ASN A 122 -16.55 0.53 1.62
N GLY A 123 -16.48 1.72 2.24
CA GLY A 123 -15.26 2.53 2.27
C GLY A 123 -14.99 3.22 0.94
N ARG A 124 -13.71 3.41 0.59
CA ARG A 124 -13.30 4.08 -0.65
C ARG A 124 -13.60 3.23 -1.89
N VAL A 125 -14.25 3.82 -2.88
CA VAL A 125 -14.54 3.21 -4.18
C VAL A 125 -14.03 4.10 -5.30
N VAL A 126 -13.40 3.52 -6.30
CA VAL A 126 -12.73 4.21 -7.40
C VAL A 126 -13.10 3.60 -8.75
N ILE A 127 -13.36 4.48 -9.72
CA ILE A 127 -13.36 4.16 -11.16
C ILE A 127 -12.30 5.06 -11.80
N GLU A 128 -11.28 4.44 -12.37
CA GLU A 128 -10.24 5.16 -13.10
C GLU A 128 -10.04 4.51 -14.46
N THR A 129 -10.28 5.25 -15.55
CA THR A 129 -10.22 4.69 -16.90
C THR A 129 -10.09 5.75 -17.99
N SER A 130 -9.31 5.43 -19.02
CA SER A 130 -9.16 6.24 -20.24
C SER A 130 -9.89 5.64 -21.45
N SER A 131 -10.60 4.52 -21.29
CA SER A 131 -11.18 3.74 -22.39
C SER A 131 -12.68 3.94 -22.59
N TYR A 132 -13.37 4.60 -21.65
CA TYR A 132 -14.82 4.77 -21.71
C TYR A 132 -15.25 5.78 -22.75
N VAL A 133 -16.47 5.59 -23.27
CA VAL A 133 -17.16 6.58 -24.08
C VAL A 133 -17.94 7.50 -23.15
N LEU A 134 -17.62 8.80 -23.16
CA LEU A 134 -18.20 9.81 -22.28
C LEU A 134 -19.16 10.74 -23.04
N GLU A 135 -20.28 11.08 -22.41
CA GLU A 135 -21.22 12.11 -22.85
C GLU A 135 -21.46 13.07 -21.67
N ILE A 136 -20.97 14.30 -21.80
CA ILE A 136 -21.15 15.38 -20.80
C ILE A 136 -22.27 16.30 -21.30
N PHE A 137 -23.27 16.51 -20.44
CA PHE A 137 -24.44 17.32 -20.77
C PHE A 137 -24.16 18.83 -20.57
N PRO A 138 -25.07 19.71 -21.01
CA PRO A 138 -24.95 21.14 -20.70
C PRO A 138 -24.99 21.42 -19.19
N HIS A 139 -24.14 22.34 -18.75
CA HIS A 139 -24.06 22.80 -17.37
C HIS A 139 -25.28 23.64 -16.95
N GLU A 140 -25.91 23.26 -15.84
CA GLU A 140 -26.98 24.02 -15.15
C GLU A 140 -26.40 25.12 -14.25
N TRP A 141 -25.22 24.89 -13.67
CA TRP A 141 -24.44 25.87 -12.91
C TRP A 141 -22.95 25.70 -13.20
N LYS A 142 -22.12 26.64 -12.74
CA LYS A 142 -20.67 26.62 -12.97
C LYS A 142 -19.92 26.86 -11.67
N MET A 143 -18.98 25.97 -11.40
CA MET A 143 -18.01 26.11 -10.32
C MET A 143 -16.94 27.14 -10.69
N ASP A 144 -16.64 28.05 -9.78
CA ASP A 144 -15.50 28.96 -9.88
C ASP A 144 -14.22 28.33 -9.29
N GLU A 145 -13.10 29.05 -9.38
CA GLU A 145 -11.80 28.54 -8.95
C GLU A 145 -11.74 28.34 -7.42
N ASP A 146 -12.25 29.31 -6.65
CA ASP A 146 -12.30 29.24 -5.19
C ASP A 146 -13.14 28.04 -4.71
N ALA A 147 -14.28 27.77 -5.36
CA ALA A 147 -15.12 26.60 -5.06
C ALA A 147 -14.45 25.28 -5.46
N GLU A 148 -13.70 25.25 -6.57
CA GLU A 148 -12.93 24.06 -6.96
C GLU A 148 -11.83 23.76 -5.94
N GLU A 149 -11.12 24.77 -5.47
CA GLU A 149 -10.10 24.64 -4.42
C GLU A 149 -10.71 24.16 -3.09
N ALA A 150 -11.84 24.74 -2.69
CA ALA A 150 -12.57 24.30 -1.50
C ALA A 150 -13.04 22.84 -1.61
N GLN A 151 -13.51 22.41 -2.79
CA GLN A 151 -13.91 21.02 -3.02
C GLN A 151 -12.71 20.07 -2.99
N LYS A 152 -11.55 20.45 -3.57
CA LYS A 152 -10.31 19.65 -3.47
C LYS A 152 -9.85 19.50 -2.02
N LEU A 153 -9.94 20.58 -1.23
CA LEU A 153 -9.62 20.51 0.21
C LEU A 153 -10.63 19.63 0.97
N ALA A 154 -11.92 19.69 0.63
CA ALA A 154 -12.93 18.80 1.21
C ALA A 154 -12.65 17.32 0.86
N ASN A 155 -12.24 17.03 -0.38
CA ASN A 155 -11.85 15.69 -0.80
C ASN A 155 -10.61 15.18 -0.06
N LEU A 156 -9.62 16.05 0.15
CA LEU A 156 -8.41 15.74 0.93
C LEU A 156 -8.76 15.42 2.40
N ASN A 157 -9.66 16.19 3.01
CA ASN A 157 -10.16 15.91 4.35
C ASN A 157 -10.94 14.59 4.41
N ALA A 158 -11.77 14.29 3.41
CA ALA A 158 -12.48 13.00 3.34
C ALA A 158 -11.51 11.81 3.26
N MET A 159 -10.39 11.96 2.55
CA MET A 159 -9.31 10.97 2.52
C MET A 159 -8.61 10.84 3.89
N ARG A 160 -8.30 11.95 4.57
CA ARG A 160 -7.75 11.95 5.94
C ARG A 160 -8.67 11.22 6.92
N ASP A 161 -9.97 11.53 6.90
CA ASP A 161 -10.97 10.89 7.76
C ASP A 161 -11.08 9.38 7.46
N PHE A 162 -11.04 9.00 6.19
CA PHE A 162 -11.01 7.60 5.79
C PHE A 162 -9.75 6.88 6.30
N MET A 163 -8.56 7.48 6.13
CA MET A 163 -7.30 6.92 6.63
C MET A 163 -7.30 6.79 8.16
N ALA A 164 -7.80 7.79 8.89
CA ALA A 164 -7.95 7.71 10.34
C ALA A 164 -8.84 6.52 10.77
N GLN A 165 -9.90 6.22 10.01
CA GLN A 165 -10.76 5.06 10.24
C GLN A 165 -10.09 3.72 9.90
N VAL A 166 -9.28 3.68 8.83
CA VAL A 166 -8.53 2.48 8.40
C VAL A 166 -7.42 2.16 9.41
N ILE A 167 -6.68 3.18 9.82
CA ILE A 167 -5.52 3.06 10.70
C ILE A 167 -5.94 2.74 12.14
N ARG A 168 -7.13 3.19 12.60
CA ARG A 168 -7.73 2.95 13.93
C ARG A 168 -6.72 2.44 14.97
N ARG A 169 -5.82 3.33 15.40
CA ARG A 169 -4.97 3.09 16.56
C ARG A 169 -5.90 2.92 17.76
N GLN A 170 -5.85 1.79 18.46
CA GLN A 170 -6.46 1.79 19.79
C GLN A 170 -5.77 2.89 20.58
N GLU A 171 -6.53 3.83 21.14
CA GLU A 171 -5.95 4.74 22.12
C GLU A 171 -5.35 3.86 23.22
N PRO A 172 -4.06 4.06 23.59
CA PRO A 172 -3.50 3.34 24.71
C PRO A 172 -4.45 3.59 25.88
N GLN A 173 -5.06 2.53 26.40
CA GLN A 173 -5.86 2.62 27.61
C GLN A 173 -4.97 3.34 28.63
N LYS A 174 -5.37 4.55 29.05
CA LYS A 174 -4.72 5.31 30.14
C LYS A 174 -4.94 4.61 31.48
N ASN A 175 -4.58 3.34 31.55
CA ASN A 175 -4.65 2.47 32.71
C ASN A 175 -3.43 1.55 32.79
N GLU A 176 -2.31 1.89 32.15
CA GLU A 176 -1.00 1.37 32.52
C GLU A 176 -0.27 2.41 33.35
N SER A 177 -0.68 2.49 34.62
CA SER A 177 0.20 2.98 35.65
C SER A 177 1.37 2.01 35.80
N ALA A 178 2.59 2.51 35.57
CA ALA A 178 3.81 2.05 36.20
C ALA A 178 4.06 0.53 36.25
N GLY A 179 4.63 0.00 35.17
CA GLY A 179 5.25 -1.32 35.11
C GLY A 179 5.16 -1.84 33.69
N ALA A 180 6.28 -1.87 32.96
CA ALA A 180 6.37 -2.60 31.71
C ALA A 180 6.22 -4.10 32.02
N GLU A 181 4.97 -4.59 32.06
CA GLU A 181 4.72 -6.02 31.96
C GLU A 181 4.97 -6.40 30.49
N GLU A 182 5.90 -7.32 30.25
CA GLU A 182 6.16 -7.86 28.90
C GLU A 182 4.83 -8.25 28.25
N MET A 183 4.55 -7.70 27.06
CA MET A 183 3.31 -7.98 26.36
C MET A 183 3.29 -9.43 25.88
N ASP A 184 2.12 -10.07 25.92
CA ASP A 184 1.99 -11.46 25.47
C ASP A 184 2.03 -11.60 23.94
N GLU A 185 2.16 -12.85 23.46
CA GLU A 185 2.16 -13.19 22.02
C GLU A 185 0.93 -12.64 21.27
N PHE A 186 -0.23 -12.55 21.93
CA PHE A 186 -1.46 -12.10 21.29
C PHE A 186 -1.52 -10.57 21.17
N ALA A 187 -1.06 -9.84 22.19
CA ALA A 187 -0.96 -8.39 22.18
C ALA A 187 0.03 -7.92 21.10
N TRP A 188 1.19 -8.59 21.00
CA TRP A 188 2.16 -8.30 19.93
C TRP A 188 1.64 -8.64 18.53
N GLU A 189 0.91 -9.74 18.37
CA GLU A 189 0.28 -10.08 17.09
C GLU A 189 -0.75 -9.02 16.66
N GLU A 190 -1.56 -8.49 17.57
CA GLU A 190 -2.49 -7.41 17.24
C GLU A 190 -1.75 -6.11 16.88
N ARG A 191 -0.69 -5.75 17.61
CA ARG A 191 0.14 -4.59 17.29
C ARG A 191 0.85 -4.71 15.93
N LEU A 192 1.31 -5.91 15.58
CA LEU A 192 1.90 -6.18 14.26
C LEU A 192 0.84 -6.09 13.15
N LYS A 193 -0.41 -6.51 13.38
CA LYS A 193 -1.49 -6.28 12.40
C LYS A 193 -1.82 -4.79 12.26
N GLU A 194 -1.73 -4.01 13.33
CA GLU A 194 -1.88 -2.55 13.25
C GLU A 194 -0.75 -1.94 12.41
N SER A 195 0.48 -2.40 12.59
CA SER A 195 1.63 -2.01 11.77
C SER A 195 1.43 -2.32 10.29
N ASP A 196 1.04 -3.56 9.96
CA ASP A 196 0.79 -3.96 8.57
C ASP A 196 -0.31 -3.08 7.92
N ARG A 197 -1.41 -2.81 8.64
CA ARG A 197 -2.48 -1.93 8.15
C ARG A 197 -1.99 -0.50 7.90
N LEU A 198 -1.08 0.00 8.73
CA LEU A 198 -0.48 1.31 8.55
C LEU A 198 0.40 1.34 7.30
N THR A 199 1.21 0.31 7.07
CA THR A 199 2.03 0.17 5.87
C THR A 199 1.16 0.12 4.60
N ASP A 200 0.10 -0.70 4.60
CA ASP A 200 -0.83 -0.79 3.47
C ASP A 200 -1.54 0.56 3.20
N ALA A 201 -1.95 1.25 4.26
CA ALA A 201 -2.57 2.57 4.17
C ALA A 201 -1.59 3.61 3.61
N TYR A 202 -0.34 3.59 4.08
CA TYR A 202 0.70 4.50 3.61
C TYR A 202 1.03 4.27 2.13
N GLN A 203 1.18 3.02 1.70
CA GLN A 203 1.41 2.69 0.30
C GLN A 203 0.26 3.20 -0.60
N GLU A 204 -0.99 3.07 -0.17
CA GLU A 204 -2.13 3.59 -0.92
C GLU A 204 -2.12 5.12 -1.04
N VAL A 205 -1.68 5.82 0.00
CA VAL A 205 -1.56 7.29 0.00
C VAL A 205 -0.43 7.72 -0.93
N LEU A 206 0.73 7.05 -0.89
CA LEU A 206 1.83 7.27 -1.84
C LEU A 206 1.36 7.09 -3.28
N GLU A 207 0.73 5.96 -3.60
CA GLU A 207 0.21 5.69 -4.96
C GLU A 207 -0.79 6.76 -5.43
N LYS A 208 -1.60 7.32 -4.52
CA LYS A 208 -2.60 8.34 -4.88
C LYS A 208 -1.95 9.68 -5.26
N TYR A 209 -0.93 10.09 -4.51
CA TYR A 209 -0.36 11.44 -4.58
C TYR A 209 1.02 11.51 -5.25
N MET A 210 1.61 10.38 -5.67
CA MET A 210 2.96 10.33 -6.25
C MET A 210 3.20 11.23 -7.48
N GLU A 211 2.15 11.62 -8.20
CA GLU A 211 2.26 12.49 -9.38
C GLU A 211 1.99 13.98 -9.07
N ASP A 212 1.60 14.31 -7.84
CA ASP A 212 1.28 15.66 -7.41
C ASP A 212 2.57 16.43 -7.05
N SER A 213 2.61 17.72 -7.34
CA SER A 213 3.79 18.56 -7.02
C SER A 213 3.99 18.77 -5.51
N ASP A 214 2.91 18.66 -4.76
CA ASP A 214 2.79 18.83 -3.31
C ASP A 214 2.54 17.48 -2.61
N SER A 215 3.08 16.39 -3.17
CA SER A 215 2.84 15.02 -2.70
C SER A 215 3.21 14.85 -1.22
N GLU A 216 4.41 15.29 -0.80
CA GLU A 216 4.90 15.21 0.58
C GLU A 216 3.92 15.86 1.58
N GLN A 217 3.37 17.03 1.23
CA GLN A 217 2.43 17.77 2.08
C GLN A 217 1.06 17.08 2.16
N LYS A 218 0.56 16.59 1.02
CA LYS A 218 -0.71 15.84 0.97
C LYS A 218 -0.62 14.52 1.72
N GLU A 219 0.49 13.80 1.56
CA GLU A 219 0.79 12.55 2.25
C GLU A 219 0.83 12.77 3.76
N ALA A 220 1.63 13.74 4.23
CA ALA A 220 1.72 14.07 5.64
C ALA A 220 0.36 14.49 6.24
N PHE A 221 -0.41 15.29 5.51
CA PHE A 221 -1.74 15.72 5.94
C PHE A 221 -2.73 14.56 6.07
N VAL A 222 -2.78 13.69 5.07
CA VAL A 222 -3.70 12.55 5.04
C VAL A 222 -3.33 11.50 6.10
N MET A 223 -2.04 11.28 6.34
CA MET A 223 -1.53 10.38 7.38
C MET A 223 -1.66 10.99 8.79
N GLY A 224 -1.99 12.27 8.92
CA GLY A 224 -2.10 12.98 10.20
C GLY A 224 -0.74 13.21 10.86
N TRP A 225 0.32 13.34 10.06
CA TRP A 225 1.67 13.66 10.50
C TRP A 225 1.83 15.17 10.65
N ASP A 226 1.05 15.77 11.55
CA ASP A 226 0.96 17.22 11.71
C ASP A 226 2.35 17.84 12.06
N GLY A 227 3.21 17.13 12.80
CA GLY A 227 4.58 17.60 13.08
C GLY A 227 5.52 17.61 11.87
N LEU A 228 5.32 16.71 10.89
CA LEU A 228 6.07 16.74 9.63
C LEU A 228 5.59 17.90 8.75
N LEU A 229 4.30 18.23 8.77
CA LEU A 229 3.78 19.42 8.08
C LEU A 229 4.41 20.71 8.60
N ASP A 230 4.54 20.84 9.92
CA ASP A 230 5.20 21.99 10.54
C ASP A 230 6.66 22.10 10.06
N ALA A 231 7.40 20.99 10.04
CA ALA A 231 8.79 20.97 9.56
C ALA A 231 8.91 21.29 8.05
N LEU A 232 7.98 20.81 7.22
CA LEU A 232 7.93 21.13 5.79
C LEU A 232 7.65 22.63 5.56
N ALA A 233 6.73 23.21 6.33
CA ALA A 233 6.45 24.65 6.26
C ALA A 233 7.68 25.49 6.66
N GLU A 234 8.39 25.10 7.72
CA GLU A 234 9.64 25.75 8.14
C GLU A 234 10.73 25.67 7.05
N ARG A 235 10.84 24.54 6.35
CA ARG A 235 11.77 24.36 5.22
C ARG A 235 11.45 25.30 4.06
N ASP A 236 10.18 25.39 3.68
CA ASP A 236 9.73 26.23 2.57
C ASP A 236 9.91 27.72 2.90
N GLU A 237 9.68 28.12 4.16
CA GLU A 237 9.95 29.48 4.65
C GLU A 237 11.46 29.80 4.72
N ALA A 238 12.31 28.82 5.07
CA ALA A 238 13.76 28.97 5.06
C ALA A 238 14.36 29.02 3.64
N GLY A 239 13.65 28.46 2.65
CA GLY A 239 14.05 28.37 1.25
C GLY A 239 14.05 29.69 0.46
N ASP A 240 13.47 30.77 1.00
CA ASP A 240 13.46 32.11 0.36
C ASP A 240 14.58 33.04 0.87
N THR A 241 15.47 32.52 1.72
CA THR A 241 16.71 33.21 2.10
C THR A 241 17.89 32.50 1.44
N GLU A 242 18.49 33.13 0.42
CA GLU A 242 19.78 32.72 -0.13
C GLU A 242 20.75 32.38 1.01
N ILE A 243 21.09 31.09 1.18
CA ILE A 243 22.19 30.68 2.05
C ILE A 243 23.50 31.02 1.31
N SER A 244 23.80 32.32 1.26
CA SER A 244 25.16 32.82 1.28
C SER A 244 25.78 32.35 2.59
N GLY A 245 26.72 31.41 2.47
CA GLY A 245 27.26 30.63 3.56
C GLY A 245 27.61 31.45 4.81
N ARG A 246 26.92 31.15 5.90
CA ARG A 246 27.43 31.37 7.25
C ARG A 246 26.65 30.50 8.22
N TYR A 247 27.26 29.43 8.69
CA TYR A 247 26.85 28.78 9.94
C TYR A 247 27.01 29.79 11.08
N PRO A 248 25.97 30.06 11.89
CA PRO A 248 26.16 30.55 13.25
C PRO A 248 25.94 29.38 14.19
N GLU A 249 27.04 28.91 14.80
CA GLU A 249 27.00 28.29 16.11
C GLU A 249 26.38 29.31 17.08
N GLU A 250 25.24 29.00 17.71
CA GLU A 250 24.97 29.38 19.10
C GLU A 250 23.71 28.70 19.63
N GLU A 251 23.83 28.30 20.89
CA GLU A 251 22.99 27.41 21.68
C GLU A 251 21.57 27.96 21.91
N SER A 252 20.56 27.13 21.67
CA SER A 252 19.22 27.31 22.23
C SER A 252 18.78 26.00 22.87
N GLU A 253 18.77 26.00 24.21
CA GLU A 253 18.17 24.97 25.05
C GLU A 253 16.66 24.90 24.78
N VAL A 254 16.23 23.95 23.93
CA VAL A 254 14.85 23.47 23.89
C VAL A 254 14.82 22.09 24.52
N SER A 255 14.45 22.08 25.80
CA SER A 255 14.05 20.89 26.55
C SER A 255 12.80 20.30 25.92
N GLY A 256 12.92 19.11 25.32
CA GLY A 256 11.79 18.39 24.73
C GLY A 256 12.10 17.40 23.60
N PHE A 257 13.36 17.01 23.37
CA PHE A 257 13.70 15.86 22.53
C PHE A 257 13.82 14.62 23.40
N GLN A 258 12.80 13.78 23.37
CA GLN A 258 12.88 12.42 23.87
C GLN A 258 12.26 11.50 22.81
N GLU A 259 13.15 10.75 22.15
CA GLU A 259 12.91 9.55 21.32
C GLU A 259 12.05 9.74 20.05
N LEU A 260 12.70 10.21 18.99
CA LEU A 260 12.30 10.03 17.58
C LEU A 260 13.51 9.57 16.74
N ASP A 261 14.32 8.67 17.28
CA ASP A 261 15.15 7.77 16.48
C ASP A 261 14.45 6.40 16.57
N ASP A 262 13.99 5.84 15.43
CA ASP A 262 13.75 4.41 15.18
C ASP A 262 12.65 4.08 14.15
N LEU A 263 12.25 4.97 13.24
CA LEU A 263 11.36 4.58 12.12
C LEU A 263 11.70 5.25 10.78
N GLU A 264 12.98 5.33 10.43
CA GLU A 264 13.40 5.66 9.07
C GLU A 264 14.39 4.62 8.53
N ASN A 265 13.91 3.79 7.60
CA ASN A 265 14.62 2.91 6.62
C ASN A 265 14.32 1.40 6.72
N GLU A 266 13.08 0.99 6.45
CA GLU A 266 12.81 -0.39 5.98
C GLU A 266 12.69 -0.51 4.45
N ASP A 267 13.01 0.53 3.67
CA ASP A 267 12.87 0.47 2.19
C ASP A 267 14.10 0.91 1.38
N ALA A 268 15.29 0.82 1.98
CA ALA A 268 16.54 0.95 1.26
C ALA A 268 17.21 -0.43 1.10
N CYS A 269 16.87 -1.12 0.01
CA CYS A 269 17.69 -2.20 -0.52
C CYS A 269 19.06 -1.65 -0.97
N TYR A 270 19.97 -1.43 -0.04
CA TYR A 270 21.39 -1.27 -0.34
C TYR A 270 21.99 -2.64 -0.63
N LEU A 271 21.94 -3.03 -1.91
CA LEU A 271 22.99 -3.84 -2.51
C LEU A 271 24.25 -2.97 -2.68
N GLU A 272 24.80 -2.48 -1.58
CA GLU A 272 26.19 -2.07 -1.53
C GLU A 272 26.89 -2.93 -0.48
N SER A 273 28.00 -3.51 -0.91
CA SER A 273 28.80 -4.48 -0.18
C SER A 273 29.34 -3.88 1.12
N ASP A 274 28.58 -3.97 2.19
CA ASP A 274 28.98 -3.57 3.54
C ASP A 274 29.81 -4.66 4.25
N ALA A 275 30.78 -5.19 3.50
CA ALA A 275 31.70 -6.23 3.98
C ALA A 275 32.76 -5.70 4.97
N GLU A 276 32.77 -4.39 5.27
CA GLU A 276 33.85 -3.76 6.06
C GLU A 276 33.41 -3.13 7.39
N LEU A 277 32.15 -3.28 7.83
CA LEU A 277 31.69 -2.77 9.15
C LEU A 277 31.03 -3.82 10.07
N ARG A 278 31.13 -5.11 9.74
CA ARG A 278 30.55 -6.20 10.55
C ARG A 278 31.60 -7.04 11.27
N ASP A 279 32.48 -6.37 12.01
CA ASP A 279 33.52 -7.06 12.79
C ASP A 279 32.97 -7.42 14.18
N GLY A 280 32.32 -8.58 14.31
CA GLY A 280 32.21 -9.25 15.62
C GLY A 280 30.90 -9.92 16.06
N GLU A 281 29.82 -9.97 15.28
CA GLU A 281 28.59 -10.64 15.71
C GLU A 281 28.12 -11.73 14.74
N GLU A 282 28.00 -12.96 15.27
CA GLU A 282 27.53 -14.13 14.54
C GLU A 282 26.00 -14.03 14.37
N ASP A 283 25.53 -13.94 13.12
CA ASP A 283 24.12 -14.09 12.76
C ASP A 283 23.52 -15.35 13.39
N HIS A 284 22.26 -15.26 13.85
CA HIS A 284 21.56 -16.42 14.38
C HIS A 284 21.50 -17.54 13.32
N PRO A 285 21.89 -18.79 13.63
CA PRO A 285 21.96 -19.87 12.64
C PRO A 285 20.69 -20.08 11.82
N LEU A 286 19.53 -19.97 12.48
CA LEU A 286 18.21 -20.05 11.84
C LEU A 286 17.96 -18.94 10.82
N GLN A 287 18.45 -17.73 11.07
CA GLN A 287 18.35 -16.62 10.12
C GLN A 287 19.26 -16.87 8.91
N ILE A 288 20.49 -17.33 9.12
CA ILE A 288 21.43 -17.66 8.03
C ILE A 288 20.80 -18.73 7.12
N GLN A 289 20.24 -19.79 7.70
CA GLN A 289 19.56 -20.84 6.95
C GLN A 289 18.37 -20.30 6.13
N ALA A 290 17.56 -19.41 6.72
CA ALA A 290 16.43 -18.79 6.03
C ALA A 290 16.89 -17.88 4.88
N GLN A 291 17.95 -17.10 5.08
CA GLN A 291 18.54 -16.26 4.05
C GLN A 291 19.10 -17.09 2.90
N GLU A 292 19.88 -18.14 3.19
CA GLU A 292 20.38 -19.06 2.17
C GLU A 292 19.24 -19.71 1.37
N LEU A 293 18.15 -20.11 2.04
CA LEU A 293 17.00 -20.69 1.39
C LEU A 293 16.32 -19.69 0.44
N ALA A 294 16.12 -18.44 0.88
CA ALA A 294 15.52 -17.40 0.05
C ALA A 294 16.39 -17.09 -1.18
N MET A 295 17.71 -16.98 -1.00
CA MET A 295 18.65 -16.75 -2.10
C MET A 295 18.63 -17.92 -3.11
N ARG A 296 18.64 -19.17 -2.62
CA ARG A 296 18.52 -20.35 -3.49
C ARG A 296 17.21 -20.37 -4.26
N ALA A 297 16.09 -19.96 -3.64
CA ALA A 297 14.81 -19.90 -4.34
C ALA A 297 14.83 -18.88 -5.49
N MET A 298 15.46 -17.71 -5.30
CA MET A 298 15.65 -16.70 -6.35
C MET A 298 16.52 -17.17 -7.51
N ASP A 299 17.49 -18.05 -7.25
CA ASP A 299 18.35 -18.61 -8.29
C ASP A 299 17.68 -19.75 -9.07
N VAL A 300 16.84 -20.55 -8.40
CA VAL A 300 16.14 -21.70 -8.99
C VAL A 300 14.89 -21.28 -9.77
N LEU A 301 14.18 -20.24 -9.31
CA LEU A 301 12.93 -19.81 -9.90
C LEU A 301 13.11 -18.72 -10.97
N PRO A 302 12.15 -18.58 -11.90
CA PRO A 302 12.17 -17.51 -12.88
C PRO A 302 12.17 -16.14 -12.19
N ARG A 303 13.13 -15.29 -12.55
CA ARG A 303 13.24 -13.92 -12.02
C ARG A 303 12.11 -12.98 -12.49
N ASP A 304 11.36 -13.40 -13.51
CA ASP A 304 10.28 -12.66 -14.15
C ASP A 304 8.88 -13.18 -13.77
N ALA A 305 8.79 -13.99 -12.72
CA ALA A 305 7.52 -14.43 -12.16
C ALA A 305 6.67 -13.21 -11.75
N LEU A 306 5.45 -13.12 -12.27
CA LEU A 306 4.53 -12.01 -11.97
C LEU A 306 3.98 -12.13 -10.54
N PRO A 307 3.64 -11.00 -9.89
CA PRO A 307 2.85 -10.99 -8.67
C PRO A 307 1.60 -11.88 -8.79
N GLY A 308 1.32 -12.70 -7.77
CA GLY A 308 0.24 -13.68 -7.78
C GLY A 308 0.54 -15.00 -8.49
N THR A 309 1.71 -15.17 -9.11
CA THR A 309 2.14 -16.49 -9.62
C THR A 309 2.77 -17.34 -8.50
N PRO A 310 2.64 -18.69 -8.53
CA PRO A 310 3.16 -19.52 -7.45
C PRO A 310 4.68 -19.39 -7.21
N ALA A 311 5.45 -19.09 -8.27
CA ALA A 311 6.88 -18.86 -8.16
C ALA A 311 7.22 -17.52 -7.47
N TYR A 312 6.50 -16.45 -7.80
CA TYR A 312 6.68 -15.15 -7.15
C TYR A 312 6.31 -15.22 -5.67
N GLU A 313 5.15 -15.82 -5.36
CA GLU A 313 4.67 -15.99 -3.99
C GLU A 313 5.64 -16.85 -3.15
N LEU A 314 6.26 -17.87 -3.74
CA LEU A 314 7.25 -18.70 -3.06
C LEU A 314 8.48 -17.88 -2.65
N VAL A 315 9.05 -17.11 -3.58
CA VAL A 315 10.21 -16.24 -3.30
C VAL A 315 9.86 -15.18 -2.28
N SER A 316 8.73 -14.50 -2.46
CA SER A 316 8.23 -13.47 -1.54
C SER A 316 8.10 -14.00 -0.12
N ASN A 317 7.45 -15.15 0.08
CA ASN A 317 7.29 -15.77 1.39
C ASN A 317 8.64 -16.12 2.05
N LEU A 318 9.60 -16.64 1.30
CA LEU A 318 10.92 -16.99 1.83
C LEU A 318 11.75 -15.74 2.20
N LEU A 319 11.63 -14.66 1.42
CA LEU A 319 12.24 -13.37 1.74
C LEU A 319 11.65 -12.77 3.02
N GLN A 320 10.32 -12.83 3.18
CA GLN A 320 9.66 -12.36 4.40
C GLN A 320 10.15 -13.12 5.65
N VAL A 321 10.28 -14.44 5.55
CA VAL A 321 10.83 -15.27 6.64
C VAL A 321 12.27 -14.84 6.98
N SER A 322 13.13 -14.67 5.97
CA SER A 322 14.51 -14.24 6.17
C SER A 322 14.59 -12.86 6.86
N GLY A 323 13.87 -11.86 6.33
CA GLY A 323 13.90 -10.50 6.85
C GLY A 323 13.35 -10.39 8.27
N LYS A 324 12.21 -11.03 8.54
CA LYS A 324 11.60 -11.00 9.88
C LYS A 324 12.42 -11.77 10.92
N LEU A 325 13.09 -12.86 10.54
CA LEU A 325 14.03 -13.55 11.45
C LEU A 325 15.27 -12.70 11.74
N ALA A 326 15.79 -11.94 10.76
CA ALA A 326 16.89 -11.01 10.99
C ALA A 326 16.51 -9.94 12.02
N GLY A 327 15.36 -9.28 11.85
CA GLY A 327 14.90 -8.28 12.82
C GLY A 327 14.56 -8.84 14.21
N ALA A 328 14.10 -10.09 14.30
CA ALA A 328 13.72 -10.68 15.59
C ALA A 328 14.88 -11.36 16.34
N LEU A 329 15.93 -11.82 15.63
CA LEU A 329 16.98 -12.66 16.21
C LEU A 329 18.38 -12.05 16.15
N ASN A 330 18.65 -11.11 15.22
CA ASN A 330 20.01 -10.64 14.93
C ASN A 330 20.35 -9.25 15.50
N ASP A 331 19.57 -8.72 16.44
CA ASP A 331 19.90 -7.45 17.08
C ASP A 331 20.16 -7.61 18.58
N ARG A 332 21.42 -7.91 18.92
CA ARG A 332 21.92 -7.90 20.31
C ARG A 332 22.94 -6.79 20.57
N SER A 333 23.26 -5.99 19.53
CA SER A 333 24.30 -4.97 19.59
C SER A 333 23.82 -3.64 20.19
N GLY A 334 22.52 -3.33 20.06
CA GLY A 334 21.93 -2.08 20.56
C GLY A 334 21.59 -2.06 22.06
N GLY A 335 21.81 -3.15 22.80
CA GLY A 335 21.36 -3.28 24.19
C GLY A 335 19.84 -3.45 24.37
N TYR A 336 19.10 -3.50 23.27
CA TYR A 336 17.68 -3.83 23.22
C TYR A 336 17.53 -5.35 23.08
N GLU A 337 16.99 -6.01 24.11
CA GLU A 337 16.54 -7.40 23.97
C GLU A 337 15.06 -7.38 23.57
N PRO A 338 14.70 -7.90 22.38
CA PRO A 338 13.30 -7.92 21.96
C PRO A 338 12.45 -8.74 22.95
N GLU A 339 11.27 -8.23 23.29
CA GLU A 339 10.35 -8.89 24.21
C GLU A 339 10.03 -10.32 23.75
N THR A 340 9.96 -11.27 24.69
CA THR A 340 9.66 -12.68 24.39
C THR A 340 8.35 -12.83 23.60
N GLY A 341 7.33 -12.02 23.93
CA GLY A 341 6.05 -11.99 23.21
C GLY A 341 6.19 -11.55 21.75
N TYR A 342 7.03 -10.56 21.46
CA TYR A 342 7.33 -10.10 20.10
C TYR A 342 8.00 -11.21 19.29
N VAL A 343 9.06 -11.83 19.85
CA VAL A 343 9.76 -12.93 19.19
C VAL A 343 8.79 -14.09 18.91
N LEU A 344 7.93 -14.46 19.86
CA LEU A 344 6.92 -15.51 19.66
C LEU A 344 5.91 -15.18 18.54
N ALA A 345 5.48 -13.93 18.44
CA ALA A 345 4.56 -13.46 17.38
C ALA A 345 5.23 -13.51 16.00
N VAL A 346 6.46 -13.00 15.88
CA VAL A 346 7.24 -13.05 14.62
C VAL A 346 7.48 -14.50 14.19
N LEU A 347 7.92 -15.37 15.11
CA LEU A 347 8.13 -16.78 14.81
C LEU A 347 6.82 -17.46 14.36
N LYS A 348 5.68 -17.10 14.94
CA LYS A 348 4.37 -17.61 14.50
C LYS A 348 4.01 -17.16 13.08
N ARG A 349 4.29 -15.90 12.72
CA ARG A 349 4.12 -15.41 11.34
C ARG A 349 5.03 -16.15 10.35
N CYS A 350 6.31 -16.34 10.70
CA CYS A 350 7.25 -17.13 9.89
C CYS A 350 6.76 -18.56 9.62
N LEU A 351 6.12 -19.21 10.60
CA LEU A 351 5.52 -20.53 10.39
C LEU A 351 4.40 -20.52 9.34
N ASN A 352 3.59 -19.47 9.26
CA ASN A 352 2.54 -19.36 8.25
C ASN A 352 3.15 -19.24 6.85
N TRP A 353 4.07 -18.30 6.64
CA TRP A 353 4.76 -18.14 5.36
C TRP A 353 5.52 -19.39 4.93
N LEU A 354 6.15 -20.11 5.87
CA LEU A 354 6.83 -21.37 5.56
C LEU A 354 5.85 -22.49 5.16
N ASN A 355 4.67 -22.56 5.78
CA ASN A 355 3.64 -23.53 5.38
C ASN A 355 3.12 -23.22 3.98
N ASP A 356 2.89 -21.95 3.67
CA ASP A 356 2.45 -21.53 2.34
C ASP A 356 3.55 -21.78 1.29
N ALA A 357 4.80 -21.45 1.59
CA ALA A 357 5.96 -21.76 0.75
C ALA A 357 6.09 -23.27 0.46
N VAL A 358 5.84 -24.12 1.46
CA VAL A 358 5.82 -25.58 1.26
C VAL A 358 4.67 -26.01 0.33
N GLY A 359 3.50 -25.38 0.45
CA GLY A 359 2.36 -25.62 -0.44
C GLY A 359 2.67 -25.22 -1.89
N LEU A 360 3.24 -24.03 -2.08
CA LEU A 360 3.64 -23.49 -3.38
C LEU A 360 4.74 -24.34 -4.03
N CYS A 361 5.73 -24.81 -3.25
CA CYS A 361 6.70 -25.80 -3.73
C CYS A 361 6.01 -27.05 -4.29
N GLN A 362 5.00 -27.58 -3.60
CA GLN A 362 4.27 -28.77 -4.07
C GLN A 362 3.50 -28.50 -5.36
N GLU A 363 2.85 -27.34 -5.45
CA GLU A 363 2.14 -26.93 -6.67
C GLU A 363 3.09 -26.83 -7.87
N LEU A 364 4.22 -26.14 -7.70
CA LEU A 364 5.26 -26.03 -8.72
C LEU A 364 5.82 -27.39 -9.12
N MET A 365 6.06 -28.28 -8.16
CA MET A 365 6.52 -29.65 -8.43
C MET A 365 5.51 -30.48 -9.22
N ILE A 366 4.20 -30.23 -9.09
CA ILE A 366 3.18 -30.96 -9.86
C ILE A 366 3.17 -30.50 -11.31
N ALA A 367 3.42 -29.21 -11.55
CA ALA A 367 3.45 -28.62 -12.89
C ALA A 367 4.78 -28.85 -13.63
N GLU A 368 5.87 -29.09 -12.91
CA GLU A 368 7.21 -29.22 -13.47
C GLU A 368 7.48 -30.61 -14.05
N SER A 369 8.11 -30.64 -15.23
CA SER A 369 8.49 -31.86 -15.95
C SER A 369 10.00 -32.10 -15.99
N ASP A 370 10.80 -31.05 -15.78
CA ASP A 370 12.26 -31.17 -15.75
C ASP A 370 12.76 -31.82 -14.46
N ALA A 371 13.59 -32.85 -14.59
CA ALA A 371 14.04 -33.65 -13.46
C ALA A 371 14.99 -32.89 -12.51
N ASP A 372 15.82 -32.00 -13.05
CA ASP A 372 16.77 -31.21 -12.27
C ASP A 372 16.01 -30.11 -11.50
N GLN A 373 15.04 -29.47 -12.15
CA GLN A 373 14.17 -28.48 -11.53
C GLN A 373 13.28 -29.10 -10.44
N LEU A 374 12.75 -30.30 -10.66
CA LEU A 374 12.01 -31.05 -9.64
C LEU A 374 12.88 -31.35 -8.42
N ALA A 375 14.14 -31.73 -8.62
CA ALA A 375 15.07 -31.99 -7.53
C ALA A 375 15.39 -30.70 -6.74
N ALA A 376 15.57 -29.58 -7.44
CA ALA A 376 15.78 -28.27 -6.83
C ALA A 376 14.57 -27.84 -5.98
N LEU A 377 13.35 -27.92 -6.53
CA LEU A 377 12.11 -27.61 -5.79
C LEU A 377 11.90 -28.55 -4.58
N ALA A 378 12.21 -29.83 -4.73
CA ALA A 378 12.15 -30.78 -3.62
C ALA A 378 13.13 -30.43 -2.49
N HIS A 379 14.32 -29.95 -2.85
CA HIS A 379 15.31 -29.46 -1.90
C HIS A 379 14.82 -28.20 -1.18
N LEU A 380 14.32 -27.19 -1.92
CA LEU A 380 13.74 -25.97 -1.34
C LEU A 380 12.64 -26.31 -0.33
N ARG A 381 11.72 -27.21 -0.71
CA ARG A 381 10.65 -27.68 0.17
C ARG A 381 11.19 -28.34 1.44
N SER A 382 12.21 -29.20 1.31
CA SER A 382 12.82 -29.89 2.46
C SER A 382 13.52 -28.91 3.40
N SER A 383 14.22 -27.92 2.86
CA SER A 383 14.86 -26.87 3.66
C SER A 383 13.84 -25.99 4.38
N ALA A 384 12.74 -25.62 3.71
CA ALA A 384 11.64 -24.88 4.33
C ALA A 384 11.02 -25.66 5.51
N PHE A 385 10.85 -26.98 5.36
CA PHE A 385 10.41 -27.85 6.45
C PHE A 385 11.38 -27.88 7.64
N ALA A 386 12.68 -27.96 7.38
CA ALA A 386 13.70 -27.99 8.44
C ALA A 386 13.67 -26.69 9.27
N ILE A 387 13.68 -25.53 8.60
CA ILE A 387 13.58 -24.22 9.26
C ILE A 387 12.29 -24.12 10.08
N ARG A 388 11.17 -24.61 9.54
CA ARG A 388 9.89 -24.62 10.26
C ARG A 388 9.94 -25.45 11.54
N ASP A 389 10.59 -26.60 11.50
CA ASP A 389 10.74 -27.48 12.66
C ASP A 389 11.67 -26.85 13.71
N GLU A 390 12.76 -26.20 13.29
CA GLU A 390 13.64 -25.41 14.17
C GLU A 390 12.90 -24.23 14.82
N ILE A 391 12.11 -23.46 14.06
CA ILE A 391 11.24 -22.40 14.63
C ILE A 391 10.27 -22.98 15.66
N THR A 392 9.69 -24.15 15.39
CA THR A 392 8.76 -24.80 16.31
C THR A 392 9.44 -25.21 17.61
N GLU A 393 10.68 -25.70 17.54
CA GLU A 393 11.48 -26.02 18.72
C GLU A 393 11.83 -24.77 19.52
N MET A 394 12.28 -23.69 18.86
CA MET A 394 12.57 -22.42 19.50
C MET A 394 11.33 -21.85 20.22
N ARG A 395 10.16 -21.84 19.57
CA ARG A 395 8.92 -21.39 20.21
C ARG A 395 8.53 -22.21 21.44
N ARG A 396 8.90 -23.49 21.52
CA ARG A 396 8.70 -24.32 22.72
C ARG A 396 9.69 -23.99 23.83
N GLY A 397 10.89 -23.52 23.49
CA GLY A 397 11.89 -23.08 24.48
C GLY A 397 11.57 -21.70 25.07
N LEU A 398 10.85 -20.85 24.34
CA LEU A 398 10.45 -19.50 24.74
C LEU A 398 9.10 -19.46 25.50
N LYS A 399 8.33 -20.56 25.51
CA LYS A 399 7.07 -20.73 26.26
C LYS A 399 7.29 -21.57 27.51
#